data_AF-A0A3D1IUL9-F1
#
_entry.id   AF-A0A3D1IUL9-F1
#
_cell.length_a   1.000
_cell.length_b   1.000
_cell.length_c   1.000
_cell.angle_alpha   90.00
_cell.angle_beta   90.00
_cell.angle_gamma   90.00
#
_symmetry.space_group_name_H-M   'P 1'
#
loop_
_entity.id
_entity.type
_entity.pdbx_description
1 polymer ?
#
loop_
_entity_poly.entity_id
_entity_poly.type
_entity_poly.pdbx_seq_one_letter_code
_entity_poly.pdbx_strand_id
1 'polypeptide(L)'
;VREELALYYTSVRRADDAVGAVLKALETSGEADNTVVMFMSDHGMPLPFAKTQLYHHSTRTPWMVRWPGVTRPGSVDKQHMISVVDFLPTVLDITGIKHPKRLDGRSYLPLLKGNTQSGREHVIKEYNENSGRSRDPMRAIQTKRFLYLFNPWS
;
A
#
# COMPACT_ATOMS: atom_id res chain seq x y z
N VAL A 1 -23.59 7.64 9.74
CA VAL A 1 -22.09 7.76 9.82
C VAL A 1 -21.47 7.10 11.06
N ARG A 2 -21.96 7.34 12.30
CA ARG A 2 -21.32 6.77 13.50
C ARG A 2 -21.41 5.24 13.57
N GLU A 3 -22.54 4.69 13.14
CA GLU A 3 -22.79 3.25 13.14
C GLU A 3 -21.93 2.53 12.09
N GLU A 4 -21.88 3.06 10.87
CA GLU A 4 -21.07 2.54 9.77
C GLU A 4 -19.58 2.58 10.11
N LEU A 5 -19.13 3.62 10.82
CA LEU A 5 -17.75 3.70 11.32
C LEU A 5 -17.48 2.63 12.40
N ALA A 6 -18.43 2.41 13.31
CA ALA A 6 -18.30 1.35 14.31
C ALA A 6 -18.23 -0.05 13.66
N LEU A 7 -19.09 -0.32 12.68
CA LEU A 7 -19.09 -1.56 11.90
C LEU A 7 -17.78 -1.74 11.11
N TYR A 8 -17.25 -0.65 10.53
CA TYR A 8 -15.96 -0.67 9.88
C TYR A 8 -14.84 -1.05 10.85
N TYR A 9 -14.80 -0.45 12.05
CA TYR A 9 -13.81 -0.82 13.06
C TYR A 9 -13.96 -2.26 13.58
N THR A 10 -15.19 -2.78 13.69
CA THR A 10 -15.40 -4.21 13.96
C THR A 10 -14.79 -5.08 12.85
N SER A 11 -14.91 -4.66 11.59
CA SER A 11 -14.32 -5.37 10.46
C SER A 11 -12.79 -5.32 10.48
N VAL A 12 -12.20 -4.17 10.83
CA VAL A 12 -10.75 -4.03 11.03
C VAL A 12 -10.27 -4.97 12.13
N ARG A 13 -10.99 -5.06 13.26
CA ARG A 13 -10.63 -5.97 14.35
C ARG A 13 -10.66 -7.44 13.91
N ARG A 14 -11.68 -7.83 13.14
CA ARG A 14 -11.76 -9.19 12.57
C ARG A 14 -10.61 -9.49 11.61
N ALA A 15 -10.19 -8.52 10.80
CA ALA A 15 -9.03 -8.67 9.93
C ALA A 15 -7.74 -8.86 10.74
N ASP A 16 -7.58 -8.10 11.82
CA ASP A 16 -6.45 -8.23 12.76
C ASP A 16 -6.40 -9.62 13.43
N ASP A 17 -7.54 -10.16 13.86
CA ASP A 17 -7.63 -11.56 14.34
C ASP A 17 -7.18 -12.58 13.28
N ALA A 18 -7.61 -12.40 12.04
CA ALA A 18 -7.24 -13.29 10.94
C ALA A 18 -5.74 -13.22 10.63
N VAL A 19 -5.15 -12.02 10.64
CA VAL A 19 -3.69 -11.83 10.49
C VAL A 19 -2.96 -12.53 11.64
N GLY A 20 -3.42 -12.37 12.88
CA GLY A 20 -2.84 -13.05 14.04
C GLY A 20 -2.85 -14.58 13.89
N ALA A 21 -3.95 -15.15 13.38
CA ALA A 21 -4.03 -16.58 13.11
C ALA A 21 -3.03 -17.05 12.03
N VAL A 22 -2.87 -16.27 10.95
CA VAL A 22 -1.88 -16.57 9.89
C VAL A 22 -0.45 -16.50 10.43
N LEU A 23 -0.11 -15.47 11.21
CA LEU A 23 1.22 -15.33 11.82
C LEU A 23 1.52 -16.48 12.79
N LYS A 24 0.55 -16.88 13.61
CA LYS A 24 0.67 -18.04 14.49
C LYS A 24 0.86 -19.35 13.71
N ALA A 25 0.16 -19.52 12.59
CA ALA A 25 0.33 -20.67 11.72
C ALA A 25 1.75 -20.73 11.13
N LEU A 26 2.30 -19.60 10.68
CA LEU A 26 3.69 -19.51 10.22
C LEU A 26 4.68 -19.90 11.34
N GLU A 27 4.50 -19.39 12.56
CA GLU A 27 5.33 -19.75 13.72
C GLU A 27 5.25 -21.24 14.05
N THR A 28 4.04 -21.80 14.11
CA THR A 28 3.81 -23.22 14.43
C THR A 28 4.42 -24.14 13.36
N SER A 29 4.43 -23.70 12.10
CA SER A 29 5.02 -24.47 11.00
C SER A 29 6.56 -24.44 10.96
N GLY A 30 7.21 -23.53 11.70
CA GLY A 30 8.65 -23.30 11.62
C GLY A 30 9.10 -22.39 10.46
N GLU A 31 8.18 -21.97 9.58
CA GLU A 31 8.49 -21.14 8.40
C GLU A 31 8.57 -19.63 8.70
N ALA A 32 8.35 -19.22 9.95
CA ALA A 32 8.31 -17.81 10.33
C ALA A 32 9.60 -17.03 10.02
N ASP A 33 10.77 -17.67 10.12
CA ASP A 33 12.07 -17.05 9.82
C ASP A 33 12.45 -17.11 8.34
N ASN A 34 11.74 -17.92 7.56
CA ASN A 34 11.94 -18.11 6.12
C ASN A 34 10.89 -17.37 5.27
N THR A 35 9.97 -16.64 5.90
CA THR A 35 8.84 -15.98 5.23
C THR A 35 8.94 -14.46 5.31
N VAL A 36 8.78 -13.79 4.17
CA VAL A 36 8.53 -12.35 4.13
C VAL A 36 7.03 -12.11 4.23
N VAL A 37 6.60 -11.38 5.26
CA VAL A 37 5.20 -10.99 5.43
C VAL A 37 5.03 -9.54 4.99
N MET A 38 4.15 -9.29 4.02
CA MET A 38 3.74 -7.96 3.60
C MET A 38 2.23 -7.77 3.81
N PHE A 39 1.84 -6.77 4.58
CA PHE A 39 0.45 -6.42 4.81
C PHE A 39 0.16 -5.05 4.19
N MET A 40 -0.88 -4.97 3.35
CA MET A 40 -1.30 -3.74 2.70
C MET A 40 -2.81 -3.72 2.44
N SER A 41 -3.34 -2.54 2.12
CA SER A 41 -4.69 -2.38 1.57
C SER A 41 -4.62 -1.84 0.15
N ASP A 42 -5.57 -2.23 -0.69
CA ASP A 42 -5.70 -1.79 -2.08
C ASP A 42 -6.13 -0.32 -2.19
N HIS A 43 -7.07 0.10 -1.34
CA HIS A 43 -7.53 1.47 -1.18
C HIS A 43 -8.02 1.72 0.25
N GLY A 44 -8.48 2.95 0.52
CA GLY A 44 -9.01 3.39 1.80
C GLY A 44 -10.48 3.03 2.03
N MET A 45 -11.04 3.56 3.12
CA MET A 45 -12.37 3.17 3.61
C MET A 45 -13.51 3.65 2.70
N PRO A 46 -14.68 2.98 2.70
CA PRO A 46 -15.84 3.35 1.88
C PRO A 46 -16.66 4.49 2.50
N LEU A 47 -16.01 5.63 2.77
CA LEU A 47 -16.65 6.84 3.31
C LEU A 47 -16.49 8.01 2.32
N PRO A 48 -17.31 9.07 2.45
CA PRO A 48 -17.14 10.29 1.65
C PRO A 48 -15.70 10.81 1.69
N PHE A 49 -15.21 11.31 0.56
CA PHE A 49 -13.82 11.75 0.36
C PHE A 49 -12.74 10.67 0.53
N ALA A 50 -13.12 9.38 0.61
CA ALA A 50 -12.21 8.24 0.61
C ALA A 50 -12.41 7.39 -0.66
N LYS A 51 -12.68 6.08 -0.55
CA LYS A 51 -12.77 5.13 -1.69
C LYS A 51 -13.50 5.75 -2.89
N THR A 52 -13.00 5.48 -4.10
CA THR A 52 -13.44 6.07 -5.39
C THR A 52 -13.06 7.54 -5.60
N GLN A 53 -12.25 8.13 -4.72
CA GLN A 53 -11.68 9.48 -4.89
C GLN A 53 -10.15 9.42 -4.90
N LEU A 54 -9.47 10.52 -5.24
CA LEU A 54 -7.99 10.60 -5.23
C LEU A 54 -7.39 11.32 -4.01
N TYR A 55 -8.23 11.69 -3.05
CA TYR A 55 -7.80 12.25 -1.76
C TYR A 55 -6.96 11.25 -0.95
N HIS A 56 -6.31 11.77 0.08
CA HIS A 56 -5.42 11.01 0.95
C HIS A 56 -6.11 9.81 1.59
N HIS A 57 -7.33 9.99 2.10
CA HIS A 57 -8.11 8.94 2.77
C HIS A 57 -8.52 7.79 1.84
N SER A 58 -8.42 7.97 0.52
CA SER A 58 -8.69 6.93 -0.48
C SER A 58 -7.45 6.13 -0.85
N THR A 59 -6.29 6.79 -0.89
CA THR A 59 -5.09 6.26 -1.58
C THR A 59 -3.89 6.03 -0.67
N ARG A 60 -3.87 6.61 0.54
CA ARG A 60 -2.87 6.28 1.55
C ARG A 60 -3.33 5.12 2.40
N THR A 61 -2.86 3.94 2.05
CA THR A 61 -3.17 2.68 2.70
C THR A 61 -2.05 2.24 3.65
N PRO A 62 -2.32 1.31 4.60
CA PRO A 62 -1.25 0.66 5.35
C PRO A 62 -0.29 -0.07 4.40
N TRP A 63 0.99 -0.04 4.74
CA TRP A 63 2.05 -0.82 4.08
C TRP A 63 3.06 -1.25 5.14
N MET A 64 2.97 -2.50 5.59
CA MET A 64 3.80 -3.06 6.65
C MET A 64 4.55 -4.27 6.11
N VAL A 65 5.84 -4.35 6.40
CA VAL A 65 6.69 -5.47 5.96
C VAL A 65 7.48 -6.02 7.14
N ARG A 66 7.40 -7.33 7.35
CA ARG A 66 8.26 -8.09 8.26
C ARG A 66 9.08 -9.04 7.40
N TRP A 67 10.40 -8.84 7.41
CA TRP A 67 11.37 -9.73 6.79
C TRP A 67 12.46 -10.08 7.82
N PRO A 68 12.43 -11.31 8.36
CA PRO A 68 13.44 -11.79 9.31
C PRO A 68 14.87 -11.55 8.81
N GLY A 69 15.72 -11.00 9.68
CA GLY A 69 17.12 -10.68 9.36
C GLY A 69 17.36 -9.49 8.42
N VAL A 70 16.31 -8.89 7.82
CA VAL A 70 16.44 -7.79 6.86
C VAL A 70 15.80 -6.50 7.37
N THR A 71 14.50 -6.52 7.68
CA THR A 71 13.81 -5.31 8.17
C THR A 71 14.10 -5.08 9.65
N ARG A 72 14.35 -3.84 10.05
CA ARG A 72 14.50 -3.46 11.47
C ARG A 72 13.13 -3.40 12.17
N PRO A 73 12.90 -4.17 13.26
CA PRO A 73 11.64 -4.12 14.00
C PRO A 73 11.32 -2.72 14.52
N GLY A 74 10.04 -2.33 14.43
CA GLY A 74 9.54 -1.03 14.91
C GLY A 74 10.00 0.19 14.10
N SER A 75 10.74 -0.01 13.00
CA SER A 75 11.13 1.10 12.12
C SER A 75 9.91 1.66 11.36
N VAL A 76 9.90 2.98 11.16
CA VAL A 76 8.84 3.69 10.42
C VAL A 76 9.50 4.64 9.43
N ASP A 77 9.23 4.44 8.14
CA ASP A 77 9.63 5.38 7.09
C ASP A 77 8.58 6.48 6.94
N LYS A 78 9.00 7.73 7.16
CA LYS A 78 8.15 8.92 7.02
C LYS A 78 8.59 9.82 5.86
N GLN A 79 9.63 9.44 5.13
CA GLN A 79 10.34 10.31 4.20
C GLN A 79 10.14 9.88 2.75
N HIS A 80 10.18 8.58 2.48
CA HIS A 80 10.12 8.05 1.12
C HIS A 80 8.68 7.85 0.65
N MET A 81 8.48 8.00 -0.67
CA MET A 81 7.19 7.77 -1.30
C MET A 81 7.24 6.47 -2.11
N ILE A 82 6.30 5.58 -1.83
CA ILE A 82 6.05 4.34 -2.58
C ILE A 82 4.62 4.34 -3.11
N SER A 83 4.37 3.49 -4.10
CA SER A 83 3.07 3.25 -4.72
C SER A 83 2.82 1.75 -4.80
N VAL A 84 1.55 1.34 -4.87
CA VAL A 84 1.17 -0.09 -4.96
C VAL A 84 1.80 -0.79 -6.17
N VAL A 85 2.05 -0.06 -7.27
CA VAL A 85 2.73 -0.59 -8.47
C VAL A 85 4.19 -1.01 -8.19
N ASP A 86 4.77 -0.58 -7.07
CA ASP A 86 6.11 -0.97 -6.65
C ASP A 86 6.17 -2.35 -6.00
N PHE A 87 5.02 -2.94 -5.65
CA PHE A 87 4.95 -4.26 -5.05
C PHE A 87 5.64 -5.30 -5.94
N LEU A 88 5.25 -5.37 -7.21
CA LEU A 88 5.78 -6.35 -8.16
C LEU A 88 7.31 -6.26 -8.32
N PRO A 89 7.92 -5.12 -8.71
CA PRO A 89 9.38 -5.05 -8.83
C PRO A 89 10.10 -5.37 -7.52
N THR A 90 9.51 -5.03 -6.37
CA THR A 90 10.12 -5.35 -5.08
C THR A 90 10.09 -6.84 -4.78
N VAL A 91 8.98 -7.53 -5.02
CA VAL A 91 8.89 -8.99 -4.85
C VAL A 91 9.82 -9.72 -5.82
N LEU A 92 9.95 -9.25 -7.07
CA LEU A 92 10.89 -9.81 -8.03
C LEU A 92 12.35 -9.68 -7.55
N ASP A 93 12.73 -8.52 -7.01
CA ASP A 93 14.07 -8.33 -6.44
C ASP A 93 14.32 -9.20 -5.20
N ILE A 94 13.31 -9.37 -4.34
CA ILE A 94 13.38 -10.22 -3.15
C ILE A 94 13.64 -11.68 -3.54
N THR A 95 12.98 -12.14 -4.61
CA THR A 95 13.03 -13.53 -5.09
C THR A 95 14.15 -13.76 -6.10
N GLY A 96 14.90 -12.73 -6.51
CA GLY A 96 15.94 -12.83 -7.54
C GLY A 96 15.40 -13.10 -8.95
N ILE A 97 14.09 -12.91 -9.18
CA ILE A 97 13.46 -13.12 -10.49
C ILE A 97 13.71 -11.89 -11.37
N LYS A 98 14.08 -12.14 -12.63
CA LYS A 98 14.32 -11.07 -13.61
C LYS A 98 13.05 -10.26 -13.88
N HIS A 99 13.19 -8.94 -13.95
CA HIS A 99 12.08 -8.05 -14.27
C HIS A 99 11.58 -8.25 -15.71
N PRO A 100 10.26 -8.15 -15.95
CA PRO A 100 9.75 -8.01 -17.31
C PRO A 100 10.22 -6.70 -17.95
N LYS A 101 10.13 -6.59 -19.27
CA LYS A 101 10.65 -5.43 -20.02
C LYS A 101 10.00 -4.10 -19.62
N ARG A 102 8.76 -4.12 -19.12
CA ARG A 102 8.01 -2.93 -18.76
C ARG A 102 7.39 -3.09 -17.37
N LEU A 103 7.73 -2.16 -16.49
CA LEU A 103 7.13 -1.98 -15.17
C LEU A 103 6.91 -0.48 -14.96
N ASP A 104 5.75 -0.10 -14.44
CA ASP A 104 5.46 1.29 -14.08
C ASP A 104 5.97 1.63 -12.66
N GLY A 105 6.10 0.61 -11.81
CA GLY A 105 6.68 0.72 -10.48
C GLY A 105 8.20 0.58 -10.48
N ARG A 106 8.79 0.84 -9.31
CA ARG A 106 10.21 0.63 -9.05
C ARG A 106 10.38 -0.01 -7.69
N SER A 107 11.36 -0.89 -7.55
CA SER A 107 11.60 -1.59 -6.30
C SER A 107 11.94 -0.63 -5.16
N TYR A 108 11.40 -0.91 -3.98
CA TYR A 108 11.76 -0.26 -2.72
C TYR A 108 12.57 -1.18 -1.79
N LEU A 109 13.13 -2.28 -2.32
CA LEU A 109 14.03 -3.18 -1.59
C LEU A 109 15.15 -2.45 -0.81
N PRO A 110 15.79 -1.38 -1.32
CA PRO A 110 16.78 -0.64 -0.54
C PRO A 110 16.23 -0.12 0.79
N LEU A 111 14.97 0.33 0.83
CA LEU A 111 14.31 0.83 2.04
C LEU A 111 14.12 -0.29 3.06
N LEU A 112 13.76 -1.50 2.61
CA LEU A 112 13.62 -2.67 3.49
C LEU A 112 14.95 -3.07 4.14
N LYS A 113 16.07 -2.82 3.46
CA LYS A 113 17.44 -3.04 3.95
C LYS A 113 17.97 -1.87 4.81
N GLY A 114 17.14 -0.86 5.10
CA GLY A 114 17.52 0.30 5.90
C GLY A 114 18.31 1.38 5.16
N ASN A 115 18.37 1.30 3.82
CA ASN A 115 18.98 2.35 2.99
C ASN A 115 17.94 3.40 2.58
N THR A 116 18.41 4.47 1.95
CA THR A 116 17.54 5.51 1.38
C THR A 116 17.29 5.27 -0.11
N GLN A 117 16.25 5.90 -0.66
CA GLN A 117 15.93 5.84 -2.08
C GLN A 117 15.65 7.23 -2.62
N SER A 118 16.49 7.71 -3.53
CA SER A 118 16.33 9.01 -4.17
C SER A 118 15.40 8.94 -5.40
N GLY A 119 15.10 10.11 -5.96
CA GLY A 119 14.44 10.20 -7.27
C GLY A 119 12.94 9.87 -7.30
N ARG A 120 12.24 9.80 -6.15
CA ARG A 120 10.77 10.00 -6.12
C ARG A 120 10.44 11.20 -5.28
N GLU A 121 9.99 12.23 -5.98
CA GLU A 121 9.40 13.41 -5.35
C GLU A 121 7.87 13.39 -5.40
N HIS A 122 7.28 12.47 -6.16
CA HIS A 122 5.83 12.33 -6.28
C HIS A 122 5.38 10.89 -6.57
N VAL A 123 4.08 10.65 -6.36
CA VAL A 123 3.33 9.47 -6.83
C VAL A 123 2.12 9.92 -7.63
N ILE A 124 1.76 9.13 -8.64
CA ILE A 124 0.61 9.37 -9.51
C ILE A 124 -0.56 8.53 -9.00
N LYS A 125 -1.75 9.12 -9.01
CA LYS A 125 -3.01 8.47 -8.63
C LYS A 125 -4.01 8.67 -9.76
N GLU A 126 -4.77 7.63 -10.05
CA GLU A 126 -5.74 7.65 -11.15
C GLU A 126 -7.04 6.97 -10.74
N TYR A 127 -8.15 7.53 -11.19
CA TYR A 127 -9.47 6.93 -11.09
C TYR A 127 -10.22 7.21 -12.39
N ASN A 128 -11.04 6.26 -12.84
CA ASN A 128 -11.74 6.34 -14.12
C ASN A 128 -13.23 6.03 -13.98
N GLU A 129 -13.55 4.87 -13.40
CA GLU A 129 -14.90 4.34 -13.35
C GLU A 129 -15.05 3.41 -12.13
N ASN A 130 -16.24 3.34 -11.53
CA ASN A 130 -16.56 2.34 -10.50
C ASN A 130 -17.24 1.10 -11.09
N SER A 131 -17.41 0.06 -10.28
CA SER A 131 -18.12 -1.17 -10.67
C SER A 131 -19.58 -0.93 -11.09
N GLY A 132 -20.19 0.19 -10.68
CA GLY A 132 -21.52 0.63 -11.07
C GLY A 132 -21.57 1.38 -12.40
N ARG A 133 -20.45 1.49 -13.13
CA ARG A 133 -20.31 2.24 -14.40
C ARG A 133 -20.50 3.74 -14.30
N SER A 134 -20.34 4.32 -13.09
CA SER A 134 -20.20 5.77 -12.93
C SER A 134 -18.81 6.17 -13.39
N ARG A 135 -18.74 6.98 -14.44
CA ARG A 135 -17.48 7.41 -15.06
C ARG A 135 -17.16 8.83 -14.64
N ASP A 136 -16.28 8.95 -13.64
CA ASP A 136 -15.84 10.22 -13.07
C ASP A 136 -14.30 10.30 -13.12
N PRO A 137 -13.67 10.50 -14.30
CA PRO A 137 -12.23 10.42 -14.41
C PRO A 137 -11.53 11.48 -13.58
N MET A 138 -10.52 11.07 -12.82
CA MET A 138 -9.69 11.95 -12.00
C MET A 138 -8.22 11.60 -12.20
N ARG A 139 -7.34 12.60 -12.16
CA ARG A 139 -5.90 12.42 -12.15
C ARG A 139 -5.30 13.22 -11.00
N ALA A 140 -4.30 12.66 -10.34
CA ALA A 140 -3.61 13.39 -9.28
C ALA A 140 -2.12 13.10 -9.22
N ILE A 141 -1.37 14.14 -8.87
CA ILE A 141 0.05 14.08 -8.53
C ILE A 141 0.18 14.45 -7.05
N GLN A 142 0.63 13.49 -6.25
CA GLN A 142 0.90 13.68 -4.84
C GLN A 142 2.40 13.83 -4.63
N THR A 143 2.83 14.96 -4.08
CA THR A 143 4.19 15.17 -3.56
C THR A 143 4.19 15.01 -2.03
N LYS A 144 5.34 15.18 -1.38
CA LYS A 144 5.44 15.19 0.09
C LYS A 144 4.64 16.32 0.75
N ARG A 145 4.35 17.42 0.03
CA ARG A 145 3.71 18.62 0.59
C ARG A 145 2.34 18.92 -0.01
N PHE A 146 2.16 18.63 -1.29
CA PHE A 146 0.98 19.05 -2.04
C PHE A 146 0.35 17.87 -2.79
N LEU A 147 -0.97 17.93 -2.90
CA LEU A 147 -1.77 17.10 -3.79
C LEU A 147 -2.35 18.01 -4.88
N TYR A 148 -1.92 17.82 -6.12
CA TYR A 148 -2.60 18.40 -7.28
C TYR A 148 -3.62 17.40 -7.80
N LEU A 149 -4.87 17.83 -7.93
CA LEU A 149 -5.99 17.00 -8.39
C LEU A 149 -6.64 17.70 -9.58
N PHE A 150 -6.74 16.96 -10.68
CA PHE A 150 -7.34 17.42 -11.93
C PHE A 150 -8.57 16.59 -12.26
N ASN A 151 -9.70 17.28 -12.38
CA ASN A 151 -10.97 16.75 -12.81
C ASN A 151 -11.28 17.36 -14.19
N PRO A 152 -11.23 16.58 -15.28
CA PRO A 152 -11.36 17.13 -16.63
C PRO A 152 -12.76 17.68 -16.95
N TRP A 153 -13.74 17.50 -16.05
CA TRP A 153 -15.15 17.81 -16.26
C TRP A 153 -15.75 18.66 -15.11
N SER A 154 -14.90 19.27 -14.28
CA SER A 154 -15.30 20.31 -13.32
C SER A 154 -15.31 21.68 -13.96
#